data_AF-A0A7W7SJQ6-F1
#
_entry.id   AF-A0A7W7SJQ6-F1
#
_cell.length_a   1.000
_cell.length_b   1.000
_cell.length_c   1.000
_cell.angle_alpha   90.00
_cell.angle_beta   90.00
_cell.angle_gamma   90.00
#
_symmetry.space_group_name_H-M   'P 1'
#
loop_
_entity.id
_entity.type
_entity.pdbx_description
1 polymer ?
#
loop_
_entity_poly.entity_id
_entity_poly.type
_entity_poly.pdbx_seq_one_letter_code
_entity_poly.pdbx_strand_id
1 'polypeptide(L)'
;MSPFYEFLIASERYTGRDNPVVKKVDQAAARVPDRYRPPLANARRQQPVRRVLRVKTVEPVPRPMPAGVYRALVDELRTRRDLALLELMWEGGLRPGEVLGLQLEDISYGQRRVAVCKRDGHHVGVQCRQCPPLPQIDHLGEPHDEPAE
;
A
#
# COMPACT_ATOMS: atom_id res chain seq x y z
N MET A 1 -11.81 10.74 29.95
CA MET A 1 -10.56 11.53 30.05
C MET A 1 -9.43 10.62 30.54
N SER A 2 -8.20 11.09 30.71
CA SER A 2 -7.11 10.27 31.29
C SER A 2 -7.07 10.53 32.81
N PRO A 3 -7.35 9.51 33.66
CA PRO A 3 -7.39 9.69 35.12
C PRO A 3 -6.06 10.18 35.71
N PHE A 4 -4.97 9.87 35.04
CA PHE A 4 -3.62 10.28 35.44
C PHE A 4 -3.45 11.80 35.42
N TYR A 5 -3.81 12.47 34.33
CA TYR A 5 -3.68 13.92 34.23
C TYR A 5 -4.73 14.65 35.08
N GLU A 6 -5.91 14.07 35.28
CA GLU A 6 -6.87 14.62 36.24
C GLU A 6 -6.34 14.60 37.67
N PHE A 7 -5.76 13.49 38.11
CA PHE A 7 -5.10 13.42 39.41
C PHE A 7 -3.95 14.43 39.52
N LEU A 8 -3.11 14.58 38.50
CA LEU A 8 -2.01 15.54 38.52
C LEU A 8 -2.48 17.01 38.56
N ILE A 9 -3.57 17.33 37.84
CA ILE A 9 -4.20 18.66 37.90
C ILE A 9 -4.82 18.89 39.28
N ALA A 10 -5.58 17.92 39.80
CA ALA A 10 -6.23 18.01 41.10
C ALA A 10 -5.25 18.06 42.28
N SER A 11 -4.07 17.44 42.13
CA SER A 11 -2.98 17.48 43.12
C SER A 11 -2.01 18.63 42.90
N GLU A 12 -2.29 19.56 41.98
CA GLU A 12 -1.46 20.72 41.63
C GLU A 12 -0.02 20.35 41.20
N ARG A 13 0.20 19.09 40.81
CA ARG A 13 1.49 18.56 40.35
C ARG A 13 1.71 18.73 38.85
N TYR A 14 0.76 19.37 38.17
CA TYR A 14 0.83 19.69 36.76
C TYR A 14 0.51 21.18 36.55
N THR A 15 1.44 21.90 35.92
CA THR A 15 1.35 23.35 35.67
C THR A 15 0.44 23.72 34.52
N GLY A 16 -0.02 22.75 33.72
CA GLY A 16 -0.97 23.00 32.64
C GLY A 16 -2.41 23.07 33.15
N ARG A 17 -3.20 23.98 32.57
CA ARG A 17 -4.59 24.21 32.97
C ARG A 17 -5.53 23.04 32.63
N ASP A 18 -5.21 22.26 31.59
CA ASP A 18 -6.05 21.19 31.04
C ASP A 18 -5.27 19.92 30.73
N ASN A 19 -5.96 18.77 30.72
CA ASN A 19 -5.38 17.47 30.35
C ASN A 19 -4.86 17.53 28.90
N PRO A 20 -3.55 17.35 28.65
CA PRO A 20 -2.98 17.44 27.31
C PRO A 20 -3.52 16.33 26.37
N VAL A 21 -3.91 15.17 26.91
CA VAL A 21 -4.47 14.04 26.15
C VAL A 21 -5.99 14.20 26.03
N VAL A 22 -6.46 15.36 25.56
CA VAL A 22 -7.88 15.57 25.27
C VAL A 22 -8.30 14.68 24.12
N LYS A 23 -9.45 14.02 24.29
CA LYS A 23 -10.13 13.23 23.29
C LYS A 23 -11.17 14.13 22.60
N LYS A 24 -10.98 14.46 21.32
CA LYS A 24 -11.90 15.27 20.50
C LYS A 24 -12.67 14.39 19.51
N VAL A 25 -13.95 14.69 19.30
CA VAL A 25 -14.76 14.01 18.27
C VAL A 25 -14.11 14.22 16.90
N ASP A 26 -13.90 13.12 16.20
CA ASP A 26 -13.34 13.10 14.86
C ASP A 26 -14.45 13.23 13.82
N GLN A 27 -14.84 14.47 13.55
CA GLN A 27 -15.90 14.78 12.57
C GLN A 27 -15.52 14.34 11.15
N ALA A 28 -14.23 14.27 10.81
CA ALA A 28 -13.78 13.83 9.50
C ALA A 28 -13.97 12.32 9.35
N ALA A 29 -13.53 11.54 10.35
CA ALA A 29 -13.75 10.09 10.36
C ALA A 29 -15.24 9.70 10.43
N ALA A 30 -16.10 10.58 10.97
CA ALA A 30 -17.54 10.35 10.99
C ALA A 30 -18.21 10.46 9.60
N ARG A 31 -17.60 11.17 8.65
CA ARG A 31 -18.15 11.42 7.31
C ARG A 31 -17.66 10.42 6.25
N VAL A 32 -16.72 9.53 6.58
CA VAL A 32 -16.18 8.55 5.65
C VAL A 32 -17.24 7.45 5.38
N PRO A 33 -17.71 7.28 4.12
CA PRO A 33 -18.83 6.40 3.80
C PRO A 33 -18.56 4.91 4.08
N ASP A 34 -17.35 4.43 3.80
CA ASP A 34 -16.95 3.02 3.95
C ASP A 34 -16.09 2.74 5.19
N ARG A 35 -16.30 3.51 6.26
CA ARG A 35 -15.61 3.24 7.53
C ARG A 35 -16.21 2.00 8.19
N TYR A 36 -15.35 1.13 8.71
CA TYR A 36 -15.75 0.04 9.62
C TYR A 36 -16.65 0.58 10.74
N ARG A 37 -17.92 0.15 10.75
CA ARG A 37 -18.88 0.41 11.82
C ARG A 37 -18.98 -0.83 12.71
N PRO A 38 -18.84 -0.68 14.04
CA PRO A 38 -19.08 -1.79 14.93
C PRO A 38 -20.53 -2.26 14.79
N PRO A 39 -20.80 -3.57 14.94
CA PRO A 39 -22.12 -4.17 14.69
C PRO A 39 -23.25 -3.58 15.56
N LEU A 40 -22.91 -2.97 16.72
CA LEU A 40 -23.85 -2.28 17.61
C LEU A 40 -23.72 -0.75 17.56
N ALA A 41 -23.21 -0.18 16.47
CA ALA A 41 -23.04 1.28 16.32
C ALA A 41 -24.35 2.08 16.49
N ASN A 42 -25.50 1.43 16.33
CA ASN A 42 -26.82 2.05 16.45
C ASN A 42 -27.36 2.04 17.89
N ALA A 43 -26.85 1.16 18.77
CA ALA A 43 -27.32 1.02 20.15
C ALA A 43 -26.85 2.15 21.07
N ARG A 44 -25.74 2.80 20.71
CA ARG A 44 -25.20 3.99 21.39
C ARG A 44 -24.53 4.86 20.33
N ARG A 45 -24.71 6.18 20.38
CA ARG A 45 -24.04 7.15 19.48
C ARG A 45 -22.52 7.09 19.67
N GLN A 46 -21.86 6.07 19.12
CA GLN A 46 -20.41 5.93 19.16
C GLN A 46 -19.81 6.91 18.15
N GLN A 47 -19.59 8.13 18.61
CA GLN A 47 -18.85 9.11 17.82
C GLN A 47 -17.39 8.68 17.76
N PRO A 48 -16.75 8.65 16.58
CA PRO A 48 -15.31 8.45 16.50
C PRO A 48 -14.62 9.57 17.28
N VAL A 49 -13.66 9.20 18.12
CA VAL A 49 -12.91 10.12 18.97
C VAL A 49 -11.43 9.97 18.68
N ARG A 50 -10.76 11.08 18.36
CA ARG A 50 -9.30 11.15 18.20
C ARG A 50 -8.66 11.87 19.38
N ARG A 51 -7.44 11.49 19.76
CA ARG A 51 -6.65 12.27 20.72
C ARG A 51 -6.11 13.52 20.03
N VAL A 52 -6.19 14.67 20.70
CA VAL A 52 -5.69 15.96 20.17
C VAL A 52 -4.17 15.94 20.07
N LEU A 53 -3.50 15.35 21.06
CA LEU A 53 -2.08 15.06 20.99
C LEU A 53 -1.84 13.68 20.36
N ARG A 54 -1.18 13.70 19.20
CA ARG A 54 -0.58 12.52 18.59
C ARG A 54 0.92 12.59 18.84
N VAL A 55 1.43 11.71 19.69
CA VAL A 55 2.88 11.51 19.82
C VAL A 55 3.38 10.97 18.50
N LYS A 56 4.35 11.66 17.88
CA LYS A 56 4.99 11.19 16.65
C LYS A 56 5.89 10.01 17.02
N THR A 57 5.37 8.80 16.88
CA THR A 57 6.18 7.58 16.98
C THR A 57 7.06 7.48 15.73
N VAL A 58 8.29 6.98 15.89
CA VAL A 58 9.15 6.65 14.75
C VAL A 58 8.48 5.51 13.99
N GLU A 59 8.12 5.76 12.73
CA GLU A 59 7.58 4.73 11.83
C GLU A 59 8.75 4.01 11.16
N PRO A 60 8.78 2.67 11.15
CA PRO A 60 9.85 1.92 10.48
C PRO A 60 9.77 2.16 8.97
N VAL A 61 10.91 2.47 8.37
CA VAL A 61 11.04 2.67 6.92
C VAL A 61 11.13 1.30 6.22
N PRO A 62 10.53 1.13 5.03
CA PRO A 62 10.72 -0.07 4.22
C PRO A 62 12.20 -0.36 3.98
N ARG A 63 12.61 -1.63 4.14
CA ARG A 63 13.98 -2.07 3.87
C ARG A 63 14.13 -2.36 2.38
N PRO A 64 15.03 -1.67 1.64
CA PRO A 64 15.26 -1.96 0.24
C PRO A 64 15.90 -3.35 0.07
N MET A 65 15.48 -4.08 -0.95
CA MET A 65 16.06 -5.38 -1.29
C MET A 65 17.41 -5.18 -2.00
N PRO A 66 18.49 -5.87 -1.58
CA PRO A 66 19.76 -5.84 -2.29
C PRO A 66 19.65 -6.49 -3.68
N ALA A 67 20.35 -5.95 -4.68
CA ALA A 67 20.32 -6.47 -6.05
C ALA A 67 20.70 -7.95 -6.16
N GLY A 68 21.62 -8.44 -5.32
CA GLY A 68 22.01 -9.86 -5.30
C GLY A 68 20.89 -10.79 -4.84
N VAL A 69 20.03 -10.34 -3.92
CA VAL A 69 18.87 -11.11 -3.45
C VAL A 69 17.80 -11.16 -4.54
N TYR A 70 17.60 -10.05 -5.27
CA TYR A 70 16.69 -10.01 -6.40
C TYR A 70 17.11 -10.99 -7.51
N ARG A 71 18.40 -10.99 -7.88
CA ARG A 71 18.91 -11.92 -8.90
C ARG A 71 18.72 -13.38 -8.50
N ALA A 72 19.08 -13.74 -7.26
CA ALA A 72 18.87 -15.09 -6.76
C ALA A 72 17.39 -15.52 -6.75
N LEU A 73 16.46 -14.57 -6.55
CA LEU A 73 15.03 -14.84 -6.64
C LEU A 73 14.60 -15.09 -8.09
N VAL A 74 15.06 -14.27 -9.03
CA VAL A 74 14.76 -14.41 -10.46
C VAL A 74 15.30 -15.75 -11.00
N ASP A 75 16.50 -16.15 -10.59
CA ASP A 75 17.15 -17.40 -11.04
C ASP A 75 16.37 -18.66 -10.60
N GLU A 76 15.59 -18.60 -9.53
CA GLU A 76 14.76 -19.72 -9.05
C GLU A 76 13.40 -19.82 -9.78
N LEU A 77 12.96 -18.76 -10.46
CA LEU A 77 11.66 -18.74 -11.15
C LEU A 77 11.72 -19.54 -12.45
N ARG A 78 10.89 -20.59 -12.53
CA ARG A 78 10.87 -21.52 -13.68
C ARG A 78 9.90 -21.13 -14.78
N THR A 79 8.93 -20.26 -14.50
CA THR A 79 7.90 -19.89 -15.48
C THR A 79 8.15 -18.50 -16.05
N ARG A 80 7.98 -18.37 -17.38
CA ARG A 80 8.04 -17.08 -18.07
C ARG A 80 7.00 -16.09 -17.55
N ARG A 81 5.87 -16.61 -17.05
CA ARG A 81 4.83 -15.81 -16.39
C ARG A 81 5.37 -15.16 -15.13
N ASP A 82 5.94 -15.94 -14.21
CA ASP A 82 6.40 -15.41 -12.93
C ASP A 82 7.57 -14.44 -13.10
N LEU A 83 8.47 -14.73 -14.04
CA LEU A 83 9.53 -13.82 -14.45
C LEU A 83 8.96 -12.49 -14.95
N ALA A 84 8.01 -12.53 -15.89
CA ALA A 84 7.38 -11.31 -16.42
C ALA A 84 6.62 -10.52 -15.35
N LEU A 85 5.93 -11.20 -14.42
CA LEU A 85 5.25 -10.56 -13.30
C LEU A 85 6.27 -9.83 -12.40
N LEU A 86 7.38 -10.50 -12.04
CA LEU A 86 8.39 -9.93 -11.15
C LEU A 86 9.09 -8.72 -11.78
N GLU A 87 9.48 -8.84 -13.05
CA GLU A 87 10.13 -7.76 -13.81
C GLU A 87 9.21 -6.55 -14.00
N LEU A 88 7.91 -6.76 -14.26
CA LEU A 88 6.92 -5.67 -14.31
C LEU A 88 6.80 -4.93 -12.97
N MET A 89 6.85 -5.67 -11.85
CA MET A 89 6.80 -5.05 -10.53
C MET A 89 8.10 -4.33 -10.16
N TRP A 90 9.25 -4.89 -10.53
CA TRP A 90 10.56 -4.38 -10.17
C TRP A 90 10.98 -3.18 -11.02
N GLU A 91 11.01 -3.33 -12.34
CA GLU A 91 11.43 -2.28 -13.29
C GLU A 91 10.29 -1.31 -13.59
N GLY A 92 9.06 -1.82 -13.71
CA GLY A 92 7.88 -1.00 -13.98
C GLY A 92 7.32 -0.31 -12.72
N GLY A 93 7.64 -0.79 -11.53
CA GLY A 93 7.07 -0.28 -10.28
C GLY A 93 5.57 -0.55 -10.13
N LEU A 94 5.03 -1.53 -10.86
CA LEU A 94 3.62 -1.90 -10.77
C LEU A 94 3.32 -2.65 -9.47
N ARG A 95 2.13 -2.45 -8.92
CA ARG A 95 1.64 -3.22 -7.76
C ARG A 95 1.13 -4.60 -8.22
N PRO A 96 1.18 -5.63 -7.37
CA PRO A 96 0.66 -6.96 -7.74
C PRO A 96 -0.79 -6.93 -8.27
N GLY A 97 -1.66 -6.11 -7.68
CA GLY A 97 -3.05 -5.96 -8.15
C GLY A 97 -3.17 -5.30 -9.53
N GLU A 98 -2.24 -4.42 -9.89
CA GLU A 98 -2.20 -3.78 -11.21
C GLU A 98 -1.71 -4.77 -12.26
N VAL A 99 -0.64 -5.52 -11.97
CA VAL A 99 -0.09 -6.52 -12.89
C VAL A 99 -1.09 -7.64 -13.16
N LEU A 100 -1.77 -8.14 -12.13
CA LEU A 100 -2.79 -9.19 -12.27
C LEU A 100 -4.05 -8.69 -13.01
N GLY A 101 -4.27 -7.37 -13.07
CA GLY A 101 -5.38 -6.75 -13.78
C GLY A 101 -5.06 -6.34 -15.22
N LEU A 102 -3.81 -6.51 -15.68
CA LEU A 102 -3.40 -6.14 -17.02
C LEU A 102 -4.11 -6.97 -18.09
N GLN A 103 -4.48 -6.30 -19.17
CA GLN A 103 -4.98 -6.93 -20.39
C GLN A 103 -3.99 -6.72 -21.54
N LEU A 104 -4.14 -7.51 -22.61
CA LEU A 104 -3.23 -7.41 -23.76
C LEU A 104 -3.28 -6.01 -24.43
N GLU A 105 -4.44 -5.36 -24.40
CA GLU A 105 -4.64 -3.99 -24.89
C GLU A 105 -3.88 -2.92 -24.09
N ASP A 106 -3.48 -3.23 -22.86
CA ASP A 106 -2.71 -2.32 -22.00
C ASP A 106 -1.21 -2.34 -22.33
N ILE A 107 -0.75 -3.27 -23.17
CA ILE A 107 0.66 -3.50 -23.49
C ILE A 107 0.99 -2.94 -24.88
N SER A 108 1.83 -1.90 -24.91
CA SER A 108 2.34 -1.31 -26.14
C SER A 108 3.77 -1.80 -26.41
N TYR A 109 3.90 -2.96 -27.07
CA TYR A 109 5.21 -3.56 -27.38
C TYR A 109 6.15 -2.62 -28.15
N GLY A 110 5.64 -1.91 -29.16
CA GLY A 110 6.43 -0.98 -29.97
C GLY A 110 6.96 0.23 -29.20
N GLN A 111 6.31 0.60 -28.10
CA GLN A 111 6.72 1.71 -27.24
C GLN A 111 7.36 1.24 -25.93
N ARG A 112 7.43 -0.08 -25.72
CA ARG A 112 7.84 -0.74 -24.46
C ARG A 112 7.08 -0.25 -23.23
N ARG A 113 5.81 0.14 -23.40
CA ARG A 113 4.99 0.76 -22.35
C ARG A 113 3.88 -0.16 -21.89
N VAL A 114 3.53 -0.02 -20.62
CA VAL A 114 2.35 -0.64 -20.01
C VAL A 114 1.48 0.47 -19.44
N ALA A 115 0.21 0.48 -19.84
CA ALA A 115 -0.80 1.40 -19.36
C ALA A 115 -1.63 0.74 -18.25
N VAL A 116 -1.58 1.27 -17.03
CA VAL A 116 -2.45 0.79 -15.95
C VAL A 116 -3.71 1.64 -15.99
N CYS A 117 -4.84 1.05 -16.39
CA CYS A 117 -6.12 1.76 -16.49
C CYS A 117 -7.14 1.22 -15.48
N LYS A 118 -7.90 2.13 -14.86
CA LYS A 118 -9.06 1.74 -14.05
C LYS A 118 -10.18 1.27 -14.97
N ARG A 119 -10.71 0.08 -14.74
CA ARG A 119 -11.86 -0.47 -15.47
C ARG A 119 -13.10 -0.56 -14.60
N ASP A 120 -14.26 -0.51 -15.23
CA ASP A 120 -15.56 -0.64 -14.59
C ASP A 120 -15.71 -2.06 -14.01
N GLY A 121 -15.51 -2.18 -12.70
CA GLY A 121 -15.43 -3.46 -11.97
C GLY A 121 -14.41 -3.47 -10.83
N HIS A 122 -13.47 -2.52 -10.80
CA HIS A 122 -12.53 -2.37 -9.69
C HIS A 122 -13.12 -1.55 -8.53
N HIS A 123 -13.00 -2.06 -7.31
CA HIS A 123 -13.38 -1.35 -6.08
C HIS A 123 -12.38 -0.22 -5.80
N VAL A 124 -12.65 0.95 -6.39
CA VAL A 124 -12.17 2.32 -6.05
C VAL A 124 -10.65 2.56 -5.96
N GLY A 125 -10.15 3.55 -6.71
CA GLY A 125 -8.95 4.32 -6.30
C GLY A 125 -7.72 4.28 -7.22
N VAL A 126 -7.71 3.48 -8.28
CA VAL A 126 -6.57 3.45 -9.23
C VAL A 126 -6.69 4.63 -10.19
N GLN A 127 -5.69 5.51 -10.20
CA GLN A 127 -5.56 6.55 -11.22
C GLN A 127 -4.82 5.95 -12.42
N CYS A 128 -5.29 6.24 -13.64
CA CYS A 128 -4.62 5.72 -14.83
C CYS A 128 -3.19 6.26 -14.88
N ARG A 129 -2.21 5.35 -15.02
CA ARG A 129 -0.78 5.71 -15.07
C ARG A 129 -0.09 4.94 -16.18
N GLN A 130 0.73 5.64 -16.95
CA GLN A 130 1.66 5.01 -17.89
C GLN A 130 2.98 4.77 -17.17
N CYS A 131 3.48 3.54 -17.22
CA CYS A 131 4.81 3.22 -16.71
C CYS A 131 5.87 3.53 -17.77
N PRO A 132 7.06 4.01 -17.37
CA PRO A 132 8.18 4.26 -18.28
C PRO A 132 8.62 2.97 -18.98
N PRO A 133 9.35 3.07 -20.10
CA PRO A 133 9.73 1.90 -20.87
C PRO A 133 10.59 0.95 -20.05
N LEU A 134 10.25 -0.35 -20.06
CA LEU A 134 11.07 -1.38 -19.45
C LEU A 134 12.44 -1.44 -20.17
N PRO A 135 13.57 -1.55 -19.44
CA PRO A 135 14.86 -1.82 -20.05
C PRO A 135 14.85 -3.16 -20.78
N GLN A 136 15.82 -3.38 -21.69
CA GLN A 136 15.91 -4.64 -22.43
C GLN A 136 16.03 -5.81 -21.46
N ILE A 137 15.14 -6.79 -21.60
CA ILE A 137 15.25 -8.08 -20.92
C ILE A 137 16.32 -8.87 -21.67
N ASP A 138 17.59 -8.56 -21.44
CA ASP A 138 18.73 -9.26 -22.04
C ASP A 138 18.97 -10.66 -21.41
N HIS A 139 18.11 -11.06 -20.46
CA HIS A 139 18.20 -12.33 -19.72
C HIS A 139 17.24 -13.42 -20.20
N LEU A 140 16.42 -13.17 -21.23
CA LEU A 140 15.80 -14.25 -22.00
C LEU A 140 16.87 -14.83 -22.93
N GLY A 141 17.84 -15.52 -22.32
CA GLY A 141 18.75 -16.41 -23.02
C GLY A 141 17.95 -17.42 -23.83
N GLU A 142 18.40 -17.58 -25.06
CA GLU A 142 18.14 -18.60 -26.08
C GLU A 142 17.00 -19.62 -25.82
N PRO A 143 16.13 -19.89 -26.81
CA PRO A 143 15.23 -21.03 -26.73
C PRO A 143 16.06 -22.29 -26.48
N HIS A 144 15.89 -22.92 -25.31
CA HIS A 144 16.32 -24.30 -25.13
C HIS A 144 15.49 -25.15 -26.09
N ASP A 145 16.11 -25.51 -27.21
CA ASP A 145 15.62 -26.52 -28.14
C ASP A 145 15.26 -27.79 -27.35
N GLU A 146 14.04 -28.24 -27.60
CA GLU A 146 13.46 -29.50 -27.17
C GLU A 146 14.24 -30.64 -27.85
N PRO A 147 14.90 -31.57 -27.13
CA PRO A 147 15.46 -32.74 -27.79
C PRO A 147 14.31 -33.68 -28.15
N ALA A 148 14.10 -33.84 -29.45
CA ALA A 148 13.39 -34.98 -30.00
C ALA A 148 14.24 -36.24 -29.81
N GLU A 149 13.79 -37.14 -28.93
CA GLU A 149 14.00 -38.59 -29.04
C GLU A 149 12.86 -39.33 -28.34
#